data_AF-U5GKR7-F1
#
_entry.id   AF-U5GKR7-F1
#
_cell.length_a   1.000
_cell.length_b   1.000
_cell.length_c   1.000
_cell.angle_alpha   90.00
_cell.angle_beta   90.00
_cell.angle_gamma   90.00
#
_symmetry.space_group_name_H-M   'P 1'
#
loop_
_entity.id
_entity.type
_entity.pdbx_description
1 polymer ?
#
loop_
_entity_poly.entity_id
_entity_poly.type
_entity_poly.pdbx_seq_one_letter_code
_entity_poly.pdbx_strand_id
1 'polypeptide(L)'
;MTIPMDSLSAFQIPEGKYSKEVVAVDTDGHRWSFRCSMRRKDPHRKPVLSSGWIKFVKNRGLKEGDEVIFSVAHNDGAEGPQFGIEARRKLTKLFGQDIWVNPL
;
A
#
# COMPACT_ATOMS: atom_id res chain seq x y z
N MET A 1 5.81 -2.29 6.43
CA MET A 1 5.59 -3.30 5.37
C MET A 1 6.65 -3.14 4.31
N THR A 2 7.28 -4.22 3.84
CA THR A 2 8.12 -4.18 2.63
C THR A 2 7.23 -4.12 1.39
N ILE A 3 7.59 -3.28 0.42
CA ILE A 3 6.90 -3.21 -0.87
C ILE A 3 7.71 -4.00 -1.91
N PRO A 4 7.09 -4.71 -2.85
CA PRO A 4 7.79 -5.28 -4.00
C PRO A 4 8.58 -4.22 -4.76
N MET A 5 9.78 -4.58 -5.23
CA MET A 5 10.66 -3.62 -5.90
C MET A 5 10.08 -3.07 -7.20
N ASP A 6 9.38 -3.92 -7.95
CA ASP A 6 8.77 -3.54 -9.23
C ASP A 6 7.65 -2.50 -9.07
N SER A 7 7.09 -2.37 -7.85
CA SER A 7 6.07 -1.37 -7.53
C SER A 7 6.67 -0.03 -7.07
N LEU A 8 7.99 0.08 -6.91
CA LEU A 8 8.64 1.28 -6.35
C LEU A 8 8.42 2.54 -7.20
N SER A 9 8.41 2.39 -8.52
CA SER A 9 8.24 3.50 -9.47
C SER A 9 6.89 4.21 -9.30
N ALA A 10 5.85 3.48 -8.91
CA ALA A 10 4.51 4.02 -8.68
C ALA A 10 4.50 5.12 -7.60
N PHE A 11 5.36 5.03 -6.60
CA PHE A 11 5.43 6.01 -5.52
C PHE A 11 6.06 7.34 -5.96
N GLN A 12 6.78 7.36 -7.09
CA GLN A 12 7.39 8.57 -7.66
C GLN A 12 8.14 9.40 -6.60
N ILE A 13 9.07 8.76 -5.89
CA ILE A 13 9.92 9.44 -4.91
C ILE A 13 10.81 10.43 -5.69
N PRO A 14 10.81 11.74 -5.34
CA PRO A 14 11.58 12.74 -6.08
C PRO A 14 13.08 12.43 -6.11
N GLU A 15 13.75 12.86 -7.18
CA GLU A 15 15.20 12.73 -7.30
C GLU A 15 15.93 13.38 -6.12
N GLY A 16 17.00 12.73 -5.64
CA GLY A 16 17.75 13.18 -4.45
C GLY A 16 17.03 12.95 -3.11
N LYS A 17 15.77 12.50 -3.11
CA LYS A 17 15.03 12.09 -1.91
C LYS A 17 15.04 10.58 -1.75
N TYR A 18 14.80 10.15 -0.51
CA TYR A 18 14.76 8.72 -0.12
C TYR A 18 13.42 8.34 0.50
N SER A 19 12.48 9.27 0.56
CA SER A 19 11.13 9.01 1.07
C SER A 19 10.14 10.01 0.53
N LYS A 20 8.87 9.62 0.48
CA LYS A 20 7.72 10.44 0.11
C LYS A 20 6.53 10.06 0.98
N GLU A 21 5.73 11.05 1.36
CA GLU A 21 4.41 10.81 1.94
C GLU A 21 3.42 10.46 0.82
N VAL A 22 2.65 9.41 1.02
CA VAL A 22 1.68 8.88 0.07
C VAL A 22 0.34 8.76 0.76
N VAL A 23 -0.70 9.28 0.13
CA VAL A 23 -2.07 9.16 0.62
C VAL A 23 -2.79 8.13 -0.24
N ALA A 24 -3.33 7.11 0.39
CA ALA A 24 -4.23 6.15 -0.24
C ALA A 24 -5.65 6.31 0.30
N VAL A 25 -6.65 6.13 -0.56
CA VAL A 25 -8.07 6.21 -0.21
C VAL A 25 -8.66 4.81 -0.22
N ASP A 26 -9.37 4.41 0.83
CA ASP A 26 -10.07 3.13 0.83
C ASP A 26 -11.45 3.18 0.19
N THR A 27 -12.11 2.03 0.10
CA THR A 27 -13.45 1.88 -0.49
C THR A 27 -14.52 2.68 0.24
N ASP A 28 -14.30 3.02 1.51
CA ASP A 28 -15.20 3.83 2.32
C ASP A 28 -14.87 5.34 2.24
N GLY A 29 -13.87 5.71 1.45
CA GLY A 29 -13.41 7.09 1.27
C GLY A 29 -12.45 7.60 2.36
N HIS A 30 -12.02 6.76 3.31
CA HIS A 30 -11.06 7.19 4.32
C HIS A 30 -9.66 7.34 3.73
N ARG A 31 -8.98 8.40 4.16
CA ARG A 31 -7.64 8.76 3.71
C ARG A 31 -6.59 8.22 4.66
N TRP A 32 -5.67 7.41 4.13
CA TRP A 32 -4.56 6.81 4.85
C TRP A 32 -3.25 7.40 4.38
N SER A 33 -2.54 8.08 5.27
CA SER A 33 -1.21 8.64 4.97
C SER A 33 -0.11 7.67 5.37
N PHE A 34 0.80 7.38 4.46
CA PHE A 34 1.93 6.50 4.65
C PHE A 34 3.23 7.16 4.24
N ARG A 35 4.29 6.90 5.00
CA ARG A 35 5.64 7.22 4.53
C ARG A 35 6.22 6.04 3.77
N CYS A 36 6.40 6.21 2.46
CA CYS A 36 7.18 5.30 1.63
C CYS A 36 8.65 5.73 1.64
N SER A 37 9.56 4.85 2.02
CA SER A 37 11.00 5.15 2.06
C SER A 37 11.84 4.02 1.47
N MET A 38 13.02 4.37 0.97
CA MET A 38 14.03 3.45 0.44
C MET A 38 15.37 3.62 1.19
N ARG A 39 16.16 2.54 1.25
CA ARG A 39 17.50 2.55 1.87
C ARG A 39 18.43 3.52 1.13
N ARG A 40 19.18 4.35 1.87
CA ARG A 40 19.99 5.46 1.32
C ARG A 40 21.32 5.04 0.68
N LYS A 41 21.93 3.94 1.14
CA LYS A 41 23.33 3.57 0.86
C LYS A 41 23.47 2.12 0.34
N ASP A 42 22.52 1.63 -0.44
CA ASP A 42 22.51 0.24 -0.91
C ASP A 42 22.22 0.20 -2.42
N PRO A 43 22.95 -0.59 -3.23
CA PRO A 43 22.60 -0.85 -4.62
C PRO A 43 21.17 -1.42 -4.76
N HIS A 44 20.69 -2.15 -3.74
CA HIS A 44 19.34 -2.68 -3.69
C HIS A 44 18.47 -1.74 -2.87
N ARG A 45 17.76 -0.84 -3.56
CA ARG A 45 16.69 -0.06 -2.94
C ARG A 45 15.70 -1.05 -2.33
N LYS A 46 15.37 -0.91 -1.05
CA LYS A 46 14.35 -1.74 -0.37
C LYS A 46 13.23 -0.82 0.09
N PRO A 47 12.13 -0.71 -0.67
CA PRO A 47 11.04 0.18 -0.32
C PRO A 47 10.23 -0.38 0.84
N VAL A 48 9.88 0.50 1.76
CA VAL A 48 9.04 0.18 2.91
C VAL A 48 7.96 1.23 3.12
N LEU A 49 6.75 0.80 3.43
CA LEU A 49 5.75 1.63 4.10
C LEU A 49 6.02 1.59 5.60
N SER A 50 6.28 2.76 6.16
CA SER A 50 6.70 2.94 7.56
C SER A 50 5.62 3.66 8.36
N SER A 51 5.70 4.99 8.49
CA SER A 51 4.68 5.79 9.17
C SER A 51 3.29 5.51 8.62
N GLY A 52 2.28 5.49 9.49
CA GLY A 52 0.88 5.21 9.13
C GLY A 52 0.53 3.73 8.98
N TRP A 53 1.50 2.86 8.64
CA TRP A 53 1.23 1.43 8.40
C TRP A 53 0.66 0.71 9.62
N ILE A 54 1.29 0.87 10.80
CA ILE A 54 0.82 0.21 12.03
C ILE A 54 -0.57 0.71 12.44
N LYS A 55 -0.90 1.97 12.17
CA LYS A 55 -2.24 2.52 12.44
C LYS A 55 -3.29 1.86 11.54
N PHE A 56 -2.99 1.74 10.24
CA PHE A 56 -3.84 1.04 9.28
C PHE A 56 -4.05 -0.43 9.68
N VAL A 57 -2.97 -1.17 9.98
CA VAL A 57 -3.02 -2.57 10.43
C VAL A 57 -3.94 -2.76 11.64
N LYS A 58 -3.80 -1.89 12.66
CA LYS A 58 -4.63 -1.96 13.87
C LYS A 58 -6.09 -1.62 13.59
N ASN A 59 -6.34 -0.62 12.74
CA ASN A 59 -7.70 -0.18 12.43
C ASN A 59 -8.45 -1.17 11.53
N ARG A 60 -7.76 -1.83 10.61
CA ARG A 60 -8.28 -2.86 9.69
C ARG A 60 -8.15 -4.29 10.24
N GLY A 61 -7.81 -4.43 11.53
CA GLY A 61 -7.71 -5.73 12.21
C GLY A 61 -6.81 -6.76 11.50
N LEU A 62 -5.76 -6.30 10.81
CA LEU A 62 -4.93 -7.12 9.93
C LEU A 62 -4.07 -8.10 10.72
N LYS A 63 -3.90 -9.29 10.15
CA LYS A 63 -3.08 -10.40 10.66
C LYS A 63 -2.20 -10.96 9.55
N GLU A 64 -1.21 -11.76 9.93
CA GLU A 64 -0.41 -12.50 8.95
C GLU A 64 -1.31 -13.38 8.07
N GLY A 65 -1.08 -13.36 6.75
CA GLY A 65 -1.90 -14.05 5.76
C GLY A 65 -3.04 -13.20 5.17
N ASP A 66 -3.36 -12.05 5.76
CA ASP A 66 -4.23 -11.07 5.12
C ASP A 66 -3.49 -10.35 3.98
N GLU A 67 -4.25 -9.92 2.98
CA GLU A 67 -3.72 -9.21 1.83
C GLU A 67 -4.10 -7.73 1.89
N VAL A 68 -3.17 -6.88 1.45
CA VAL A 68 -3.41 -5.46 1.26
C VAL A 68 -3.06 -5.10 -0.17
N ILE A 69 -4.04 -4.58 -0.90
CA ILE A 69 -3.92 -4.21 -2.30
C ILE A 69 -3.81 -2.69 -2.36
N PHE A 70 -2.75 -2.22 -3.02
CA PHE A 70 -2.65 -0.83 -3.45
C PHE A 70 -2.97 -0.75 -4.94
N SER A 71 -3.94 0.08 -5.30
CA SER A 71 -4.24 0.40 -6.70
C SER A 71 -3.73 1.80 -7.04
N VAL A 72 -3.42 2.04 -8.31
CA VAL A 72 -2.94 3.34 -8.79
C VAL A 72 -3.77 3.76 -9.99
N ALA A 73 -4.39 4.94 -9.90
CA ALA A 73 -4.99 5.60 -11.04
C ALA A 73 -4.12 6.78 -11.48
N HIS A 74 -3.88 6.87 -12.78
CA HIS A 74 -3.27 8.01 -13.43
C HIS A 74 -4.40 8.84 -14.04
N ASN A 75 -4.74 9.96 -13.40
CA ASN A 75 -5.74 10.88 -13.94
C ASN A 75 -5.03 12.01 -14.68
N ASP A 76 -5.36 12.18 -15.96
CA ASP A 76 -4.88 13.27 -16.78
C ASP A 76 -5.36 14.61 -16.18
N GLY A 77 -4.44 15.32 -15.52
CA GLY A 77 -4.70 16.60 -14.85
C GLY A 77 -4.52 16.60 -13.33
N ALA A 78 -4.30 15.46 -12.68
CA ALA A 78 -3.92 15.42 -11.27
C ALA A 78 -2.40 15.59 -11.08
N GLU A 79 -1.98 16.25 -9.99
CA GLU A 79 -0.56 16.32 -9.58
C GLU A 79 -0.09 14.97 -8.99
N GLY A 80 -0.06 13.94 -9.83
CA GLY A 80 0.51 12.63 -9.52
C GLY A 80 -0.52 11.50 -9.33
N PRO A 81 -0.02 10.29 -8.99
CA PRO A 81 -0.83 9.08 -8.88
C PRO A 81 -1.80 9.16 -7.71
N GLN A 82 -3.03 8.71 -7.95
CA GLN A 82 -4.03 8.50 -6.91
C GLN A 82 -3.98 7.06 -6.45
N PHE A 83 -3.71 6.84 -5.17
CA PHE A 83 -3.65 5.51 -4.59
C PHE A 83 -4.99 5.09 -4.00
N GLY A 84 -5.45 3.90 -4.37
CA GLY A 84 -6.46 3.18 -3.62
C GLY A 84 -5.81 2.20 -2.64
N ILE A 85 -6.51 1.85 -1.55
CA ILE A 85 -6.08 0.80 -0.64
C ILE A 85 -7.26 -0.08 -0.21
N GLU A 86 -7.08 -1.40 -0.31
CA GLU A 86 -8.06 -2.40 0.11
C GLU A 86 -7.36 -3.44 0.97
N ALA A 87 -8.03 -3.87 2.04
CA ALA A 87 -7.62 -5.00 2.84
C ALA A 87 -8.57 -6.16 2.61
N ARG A 88 -8.04 -7.37 2.41
CA ARG A 88 -8.86 -8.57 2.27
C ARG A 88 -8.30 -9.74 3.06
N ARG A 89 -9.19 -10.51 3.69
CA ARG A 89 -8.89 -11.73 4.41
C ARG A 89 -9.50 -12.91 3.67
N LYS A 90 -8.71 -13.97 3.49
CA LYS A 90 -9.20 -15.22 2.92
C LYS A 90 -10.13 -15.89 3.94
N LEU A 91 -11.41 -15.98 3.62
CA LEU A 91 -12.39 -16.65 4.46
C LEU A 91 -12.29 -18.16 4.31
N THR A 92 -12.32 -18.64 3.06
CA THR A 92 -12.30 -20.07 2.73
C THR A 92 -12.05 -20.26 1.22
N LYS A 93 -11.97 -21.51 0.78
CA LYS A 93 -11.95 -21.91 -0.62
C LYS A 93 -13.20 -22.75 -0.90
N LEU A 94 -14.08 -22.29 -1.80
CA LEU A 94 -15.27 -23.03 -2.23
C LEU A 94 -15.14 -23.37 -3.71
N PHE A 95 -15.35 -24.64 -4.07
CA PHE A 95 -15.27 -25.12 -5.46
C PHE A 95 -13.98 -24.73 -6.20
N GLY A 96 -12.84 -24.71 -5.49
CA GLY A 96 -11.57 -24.34 -6.08
C GLY A 96 -11.29 -22.83 -6.12
N GLN A 97 -12.25 -21.99 -5.74
CA GLN A 97 -12.15 -20.52 -5.77
C GLN A 97 -11.99 -19.96 -4.36
N ASP A 98 -11.09 -18.98 -4.23
CA ASP A 98 -10.86 -18.30 -2.95
C ASP A 98 -11.93 -17.24 -2.71
N ILE A 99 -12.52 -17.27 -1.51
CA ILE A 99 -13.50 -16.28 -1.06
C ILE A 99 -12.82 -15.33 -0.09
N TRP A 100 -12.99 -14.04 -0.37
CA TRP A 100 -12.35 -12.94 0.34
C TRP A 100 -13.40 -12.06 1.04
N VAL A 101 -13.04 -11.52 2.20
CA VAL A 101 -13.87 -10.59 2.97
C VAL A 101 -13.03 -9.40 3.45
N ASN A 102 -13.68 -8.26 3.70
CA ASN A 102 -13.03 -7.11 4.31
C ASN A 102 -12.76 -7.39 5.80
N PRO A 103 -11.52 -7.26 6.29
CA PRO A 103 -11.24 -7.36 7.71
C PRO A 103 -11.69 -6.08 8.43
N LEU A 104 -12.09 -6.24 9.69
CA LEU A 104 -12.70 -5.23 10.57
C LEU A 104 -11.96 -3.89 10.56
#